data_AF-A0A8J5V8M9-F1
#
_entry.id   AF-A0A8J5V8M9-F1
#
_cell.length_a   1.000
_cell.length_b   1.000
_cell.length_c   1.000
_cell.angle_alpha   90.00
_cell.angle_beta   90.00
_cell.angle_gamma   90.00
#
_symmetry.space_group_name_H-M   'P 1'
#
loop_
_entity.id
_entity.type
_entity.pdbx_description
1 polymer ?
#
loop_
_entity_poly.entity_id
_entity_poly.type
_entity_poly.pdbx_seq_one_letter_code
_entity_poly.pdbx_strand_id
1 'polypeptide(L)'
;MGPDDWIHAKNERHAMSPERETPWSLPQAPSCPTNPQDAQETQDSPVSPTPPRAETIAVCTHRFPPTSAAPPPPLHIYHAVLLLADPRDQRRRTLTLVTDSLVQPCRSRAPSASASAGWRLGARPPPARRQCRVSAAVLTAPVTTSVRGRVTHSMPPEKAEVFRSLEGWAGRSLLPLLKPVEECWQPSDFLPDSSSEMFEHDVRELRARAAGLPDEYFVVLVGDMITEEALPTYQTMINTLDGVRDETGASACPWAVWTRAWTAEENRHGDILGKYMYLSGRVDMRMVEKTVQYLICSGMDPGTENNPYLGFVYTSFQERATAVSHGNTARLARAHGDDVLARTCGTIAADEKRHETAYGRIVEQLLLLDPEGAMLAIADMMRKRITMPAHLMHDGRDMNLFDNFASVAQRLGVYTARDYADIVEFLVKRWQLENLESGLSGEGRRARDFVCGLAQRMRRAAERAEDRAKTDEPRKAKFSWIYDREVVI
;
A
#
# COMPACT_ATOMS: atom_id res chain seq x y z
N MET A 1 -30.88 -26.94 -30.13
CA MET A 1 -30.30 -28.00 -29.28
C MET A 1 -30.13 -27.40 -27.90
N GLY A 2 -30.76 -28.02 -26.90
CA GLY A 2 -30.77 -27.53 -25.52
C GLY A 2 -29.48 -27.91 -24.76
N PRO A 3 -29.28 -27.33 -23.56
CA PRO A 3 -28.09 -27.52 -22.76
C PRO A 3 -28.32 -28.65 -21.74
N ASP A 4 -27.58 -29.76 -21.82
CA ASP A 4 -27.35 -30.73 -20.72
C ASP A 4 -26.50 -31.91 -21.22
N ASP A 5 -25.18 -31.76 -21.44
CA ASP A 5 -24.36 -32.92 -21.87
C ASP A 5 -22.83 -32.78 -21.65
N TRP A 6 -22.35 -32.31 -20.49
CA TRP A 6 -20.92 -32.40 -20.15
C TRP A 6 -20.66 -32.63 -18.66
N ILE A 7 -21.03 -33.82 -18.15
CA ILE A 7 -20.40 -34.42 -16.96
C ILE A 7 -20.24 -35.93 -17.22
N HIS A 8 -19.03 -36.45 -16.98
CA HIS A 8 -18.59 -37.85 -16.99
C HIS A 8 -18.14 -38.48 -18.33
N ALA A 9 -16.85 -38.36 -18.64
CA ALA A 9 -16.06 -39.49 -19.11
C ALA A 9 -14.54 -39.20 -19.06
N LYS A 10 -13.84 -39.84 -18.12
CA LYS A 10 -12.54 -40.52 -18.33
C LYS A 10 -11.98 -40.97 -16.99
N ASN A 11 -12.34 -42.19 -16.60
CA ASN A 11 -11.56 -42.97 -15.66
C ASN A 11 -11.63 -44.46 -16.06
N GLU A 12 -10.45 -45.08 -16.02
CA GLU A 12 -10.15 -46.52 -15.96
C GLU A 12 -10.10 -47.36 -17.26
N ARG A 13 -8.88 -47.78 -17.63
CA ARG A 13 -8.27 -49.13 -17.44
C ARG A 13 -7.18 -49.33 -18.53
N HIS A 14 -5.92 -49.66 -18.22
CA HIS A 14 -5.51 -50.97 -17.70
C HIS A 14 -4.14 -50.91 -17.02
N ALA A 15 -4.01 -51.72 -15.98
CA ALA A 15 -2.80 -52.01 -15.23
C ALA A 15 -1.92 -53.06 -15.94
N MET A 16 -0.60 -52.91 -15.82
CA MET A 16 0.36 -54.02 -15.70
C MET A 16 1.48 -53.63 -14.73
N SER A 17 1.86 -54.58 -13.88
CA SER A 17 2.74 -54.48 -12.71
C SER A 17 4.21 -54.85 -13.05
N PRO A 18 5.17 -54.71 -12.10
CA PRO A 18 6.46 -54.06 -12.36
C PRO A 18 7.66 -55.03 -12.47
N GLU A 19 8.71 -54.59 -13.17
CA GLU A 19 10.06 -55.13 -13.04
C GLU A 19 11.05 -54.06 -12.58
N ARG A 20 12.02 -54.53 -11.80
CA ARG A 20 13.03 -53.78 -11.06
C ARG A 20 14.15 -53.35 -11.99
N GLU A 21 14.55 -52.08 -11.99
CA GLU A 21 15.91 -51.67 -12.34
C GLU A 21 16.38 -50.49 -11.47
N THR A 22 17.69 -50.50 -11.24
CA THR A 22 18.50 -49.87 -10.19
C THR A 22 18.75 -48.36 -10.34
N PRO A 23 19.13 -47.65 -9.25
CA PRO A 23 19.34 -46.20 -9.28
C PRO A 23 20.68 -45.81 -9.91
N TRP A 24 20.64 -44.84 -10.82
CA TRP A 24 21.80 -44.13 -11.35
C TRP A 24 22.29 -43.06 -10.36
N SER A 25 23.55 -43.19 -9.96
CA SER A 25 24.30 -42.22 -9.15
C SER A 25 24.78 -41.05 -10.00
N LEU A 26 24.56 -39.82 -9.53
CA LEU A 26 25.17 -38.60 -10.08
C LEU A 26 26.41 -38.17 -9.25
N PRO A 27 27.42 -37.55 -9.89
CA PRO A 27 28.80 -37.50 -9.41
C PRO A 27 29.07 -36.45 -8.32
N GLN A 28 29.93 -36.82 -7.38
CA GLN A 28 30.47 -35.99 -6.30
C GLN A 28 31.49 -34.95 -6.81
N ALA A 29 31.41 -33.74 -6.27
CA ALA A 29 32.38 -32.66 -6.46
C ALA A 29 33.73 -32.97 -5.78
N PRO A 30 34.87 -32.50 -6.31
CA PRO A 30 36.19 -32.82 -5.77
C PRO A 30 36.48 -32.05 -4.47
N SER A 31 36.75 -32.81 -3.41
CA SER A 31 37.25 -32.36 -2.12
C SER A 31 38.74 -32.01 -2.17
N CYS A 32 39.11 -30.82 -1.69
CA CYS A 32 40.50 -30.44 -1.41
C CYS A 32 41.11 -31.28 -0.28
N PRO A 33 42.38 -31.71 -0.38
CA PRO A 33 43.03 -32.48 0.68
C PRO A 33 43.62 -31.54 1.75
N THR A 34 43.26 -31.79 3.00
CA THR A 34 44.02 -31.36 4.19
C THR A 34 44.99 -32.48 4.57
N ASN A 35 46.27 -32.17 4.76
CA ASN A 35 47.19 -33.01 5.52
C ASN A 35 48.00 -32.13 6.51
N PRO A 36 48.20 -32.55 7.78
CA PRO A 36 48.95 -31.82 8.80
C PRO A 36 50.43 -32.27 8.89
N GLN A 37 51.21 -31.61 9.76
CA GLN A 37 52.68 -31.72 10.04
C GLN A 37 53.51 -30.72 9.22
N ASP A 38 54.40 -29.85 9.76
CA ASP A 38 55.07 -29.71 11.06
C ASP A 38 55.54 -28.24 11.25
N ALA A 39 55.94 -27.92 12.49
CA ALA A 39 56.96 -26.94 12.91
C ALA A 39 56.51 -25.74 13.78
N GLN A 40 56.59 -25.99 15.10
CA GLN A 40 57.34 -25.23 16.13
C GLN A 40 57.10 -23.72 16.35
N GLU A 41 56.49 -23.45 17.51
CA GLU A 41 57.04 -22.66 18.63
C GLU A 41 57.78 -21.34 18.34
N THR A 42 57.11 -20.22 18.64
CA THR A 42 57.69 -19.12 19.45
C THR A 42 56.59 -18.45 20.28
N GLN A 43 56.86 -18.29 21.58
CA GLN A 43 56.06 -17.53 22.55
C GLN A 43 56.36 -16.03 22.41
N ASP A 44 55.35 -15.16 22.55
CA ASP A 44 55.44 -13.96 23.41
C ASP A 44 54.09 -13.19 23.55
N SER A 45 53.61 -13.16 24.80
CA SER A 45 52.87 -12.14 25.59
C SER A 45 51.66 -11.33 25.03
N PRO A 46 50.61 -11.05 25.87
CA PRO A 46 49.34 -10.45 25.45
C PRO A 46 49.28 -8.92 25.59
N VAL A 47 48.58 -8.26 24.67
CA VAL A 47 48.22 -6.83 24.75
C VAL A 47 46.69 -6.69 24.83
N SER A 48 46.20 -6.08 25.90
CA SER A 48 44.79 -5.74 26.15
C SER A 48 44.29 -4.57 25.28
N PRO A 49 43.02 -4.55 24.83
CA PRO A 49 42.45 -3.37 24.18
C PRO A 49 41.68 -2.46 25.16
N THR A 50 42.01 -1.17 25.12
CA THR A 50 41.34 -0.04 25.79
C THR A 50 40.10 0.42 24.99
N PRO A 51 39.00 0.88 25.63
CA PRO A 51 37.82 1.40 24.92
C PRO A 51 37.95 2.90 24.57
N PRO A 52 37.27 3.40 23.51
CA PRO A 52 37.34 4.80 23.11
C PRO A 52 36.42 5.71 23.95
N ARG A 53 36.87 6.96 24.12
CA ARG A 53 36.24 8.04 24.90
C ARG A 53 35.02 8.65 24.18
N ALA A 54 34.04 9.07 24.98
CA ALA A 54 32.89 9.86 24.58
C ALA A 54 33.26 11.34 24.37
N GLU A 55 32.78 11.93 23.27
CA GLU A 55 32.79 13.38 23.04
C GLU A 55 31.37 13.95 23.19
N THR A 56 31.27 14.99 24.00
CA THR A 56 30.05 15.73 24.34
C THR A 56 29.78 16.81 23.29
N ILE A 57 28.65 16.74 22.59
CA ILE A 57 28.18 17.82 21.69
C ILE A 57 27.16 18.69 22.43
N ALA A 58 27.46 20.00 22.51
CA ALA A 58 26.63 21.02 23.13
C ALA A 58 25.41 21.38 22.25
N VAL A 59 24.23 21.47 22.86
CA VAL A 59 22.97 21.91 22.23
C VAL A 59 22.80 23.41 22.45
N CYS A 60 22.76 24.19 21.36
CA CYS A 60 22.40 25.60 21.38
C CYS A 60 20.87 25.76 21.21
N THR A 61 20.22 26.40 22.18
CA THR A 61 18.78 26.74 22.15
C THR A 61 18.58 28.14 21.58
N HIS A 62 17.78 28.28 20.51
CA HIS A 62 17.20 29.58 20.11
C HIS A 62 15.67 29.51 20.11
N ARG A 63 15.06 30.45 20.87
CA ARG A 63 13.61 30.74 20.90
C ARG A 63 13.23 31.69 19.75
N PHE A 64 12.06 31.51 19.15
CA PHE A 64 11.37 32.51 18.31
C PHE A 64 9.91 32.75 18.82
N PRO A 65 9.32 33.94 18.54
CA PRO A 65 8.06 34.42 19.15
C PRO A 65 6.79 33.99 18.37
N PRO A 66 5.57 34.23 18.90
CA PRO A 66 4.34 33.57 18.42
C PRO A 66 3.51 34.36 17.38
N THR A 67 2.87 33.58 16.51
CA THR A 67 1.50 33.67 15.94
C THR A 67 1.08 34.79 14.97
N SER A 68 0.53 34.37 13.81
CA SER A 68 -0.92 34.44 13.53
C SER A 68 -1.30 33.43 12.44
N ALA A 69 -2.20 32.47 12.72
CA ALA A 69 -2.71 31.52 11.74
C ALA A 69 -4.23 31.69 11.60
N ALA A 70 -4.68 31.88 10.36
CA ALA A 70 -6.09 31.79 9.98
C ALA A 70 -6.56 30.32 9.98
N PRO A 71 -7.85 30.03 10.23
CA PRO A 71 -8.33 28.64 10.31
C PRO A 71 -8.37 27.99 8.91
N PRO A 72 -7.98 26.70 8.78
CA PRO A 72 -8.08 25.98 7.50
C PRO A 72 -9.53 25.59 7.17
N PRO A 73 -9.87 25.44 5.87
CA PRO A 73 -11.20 25.02 5.43
C PRO A 73 -11.46 23.52 5.69
N PRO A 74 -12.72 23.08 5.72
CA PRO A 74 -13.08 21.72 6.12
C PRO A 74 -12.72 20.67 5.04
N LEU A 75 -12.06 19.60 5.47
CA LEU A 75 -11.83 18.36 4.72
C LEU A 75 -13.17 17.67 4.45
N HIS A 76 -13.57 17.57 3.20
CA HIS A 76 -14.75 16.84 2.76
C HIS A 76 -14.40 15.94 1.57
N ILE A 77 -14.56 14.63 1.75
CA ILE A 77 -15.40 13.72 0.93
C ILE A 77 -15.34 12.29 1.51
N TYR A 78 -14.24 11.86 2.16
CA TYR A 78 -14.20 10.57 2.88
C TYR A 78 -14.86 10.56 4.27
N HIS A 79 -15.10 11.73 4.86
CA HIS A 79 -15.71 11.86 6.20
C HIS A 79 -17.25 11.86 6.20
N ALA A 80 -17.91 12.09 5.05
CA ALA A 80 -19.36 12.33 4.99
C ALA A 80 -20.22 11.07 5.28
N VAL A 81 -19.61 9.89 5.30
CA VAL A 81 -20.28 8.61 5.61
C VAL A 81 -20.29 8.32 7.13
N LEU A 82 -19.52 9.04 7.95
CA LEU A 82 -18.98 8.49 9.20
C LEU A 82 -19.07 9.40 10.43
N LEU A 83 -20.18 10.15 10.58
CA LEU A 83 -20.58 10.76 11.86
C LEU A 83 -21.81 10.06 12.43
N LEU A 84 -21.63 8.88 13.04
CA LEU A 84 -22.56 8.32 14.02
C LEU A 84 -21.77 7.53 15.06
N ALA A 85 -21.28 8.23 16.08
CA ALA A 85 -20.86 7.65 17.35
C ALA A 85 -21.38 8.52 18.51
N ASP A 86 -22.23 7.88 19.33
CA ASP A 86 -22.68 8.18 20.71
C ASP A 86 -23.39 9.53 21.04
N PRO A 87 -24.69 9.53 21.46
CA PRO A 87 -25.41 10.73 21.90
C PRO A 87 -25.08 11.27 23.31
N ARG A 88 -24.08 10.75 24.04
CA ARG A 88 -23.93 11.06 25.48
C ARG A 88 -22.94 12.14 25.89
N ASP A 89 -22.35 12.90 24.96
CA ASP A 89 -21.39 13.94 25.33
C ASP A 89 -21.63 15.31 24.64
N GLN A 90 -22.89 15.75 24.63
CA GLN A 90 -23.25 17.13 24.28
C GLN A 90 -23.89 17.84 25.47
N ARG A 91 -23.09 18.22 26.47
CA ARG A 91 -23.44 19.33 27.38
C ARG A 91 -22.23 20.17 27.74
N ARG A 92 -22.06 21.27 27.02
CA ARG A 92 -21.77 22.64 27.49
C ARG A 92 -20.93 23.37 26.45
N ARG A 93 -21.56 24.32 25.76
CA ARG A 93 -21.08 25.70 25.56
C ARG A 93 -22.10 26.45 24.70
N THR A 94 -22.99 27.15 25.39
CA THR A 94 -23.82 28.22 24.84
C THR A 94 -22.89 29.40 24.51
N LEU A 95 -22.96 29.97 23.31
CA LEU A 95 -22.32 31.23 23.00
C LEU A 95 -23.31 32.14 22.26
N THR A 96 -23.71 33.18 22.99
CA THR A 96 -24.62 34.25 22.63
C THR A 96 -24.02 35.10 21.51
N LEU A 97 -24.76 35.31 20.42
CA LEU A 97 -24.46 36.31 19.40
C LEU A 97 -24.86 37.69 19.94
N VAL A 98 -23.89 38.60 20.02
CA VAL A 98 -24.14 40.05 20.12
C VAL A 98 -23.60 40.68 18.85
N THR A 99 -24.51 41.24 18.07
CA THR A 99 -24.23 42.15 16.97
C THR A 99 -24.00 43.55 17.52
N ASP A 100 -22.99 44.26 17.04
CA ASP A 100 -23.10 45.71 16.94
C ASP A 100 -22.34 46.28 15.74
N SER A 101 -23.03 47.19 15.07
CA SER A 101 -22.59 47.99 13.92
C SER A 101 -22.04 49.33 14.41
N LEU A 102 -21.19 50.01 13.62
CA LEU A 102 -21.07 51.49 13.46
C LEU A 102 -19.85 51.77 12.52
N VAL A 103 -20.05 52.14 11.25
CA VAL A 103 -20.12 53.52 10.68
C VAL A 103 -18.77 54.29 10.63
N GLN A 104 -18.10 54.19 9.45
CA GLN A 104 -17.71 55.27 8.52
C GLN A 104 -16.53 56.27 8.83
N PRO A 105 -16.05 57.12 7.89
CA PRO A 105 -14.82 56.91 7.07
C PRO A 105 -13.82 58.09 7.07
N CYS A 106 -12.69 58.00 6.34
CA CYS A 106 -12.05 59.21 5.78
C CYS A 106 -11.22 58.96 4.50
N ARG A 107 -11.14 60.01 3.68
CA ARG A 107 -10.82 60.07 2.24
C ARG A 107 -9.37 60.47 1.92
N SER A 108 -9.08 60.36 0.61
CA SER A 108 -8.24 61.25 -0.24
C SER A 108 -6.78 60.83 -0.42
N ARG A 109 -6.09 61.05 -1.55
CA ARG A 109 -6.37 61.69 -2.85
C ARG A 109 -5.19 61.28 -3.78
N ALA A 110 -5.44 61.08 -5.07
CA ALA A 110 -4.41 61.05 -6.11
C ALA A 110 -4.04 62.47 -6.55
N PRO A 111 -2.94 62.63 -7.31
CA PRO A 111 -3.12 63.26 -8.64
C PRO A 111 -2.28 62.63 -9.77
N SER A 112 -2.78 62.91 -10.98
CA SER A 112 -2.33 62.61 -12.34
C SER A 112 -1.28 63.59 -12.90
N ALA A 113 -0.47 63.19 -13.91
CA ALA A 113 -0.48 63.72 -15.30
C ALA A 113 0.81 63.48 -16.13
N SER A 114 0.58 63.01 -17.38
CA SER A 114 1.18 63.29 -18.71
C SER A 114 2.71 63.40 -19.01
N ALA A 115 3.16 62.47 -19.88
CA ALA A 115 3.81 62.60 -21.22
C ALA A 115 5.04 63.50 -21.49
N SER A 116 6.10 62.90 -22.10
CA SER A 116 6.73 63.35 -23.36
C SER A 116 7.86 62.39 -23.83
N ALA A 117 8.12 62.35 -25.14
CA ALA A 117 8.97 61.40 -25.86
C ALA A 117 10.46 61.82 -25.96
N GLY A 118 11.35 60.83 -26.23
CA GLY A 118 12.72 61.08 -26.65
C GLY A 118 13.48 59.81 -27.05
N TRP A 119 13.78 59.66 -28.35
CA TRP A 119 14.62 58.60 -28.92
C TRP A 119 16.12 58.93 -28.75
N ARG A 120 16.94 57.98 -28.26
CA ARG A 120 18.38 57.89 -28.57
C ARG A 120 18.84 56.43 -28.65
N LEU A 121 19.51 56.11 -29.75
CA LEU A 121 20.28 54.89 -30.01
C LEU A 121 21.57 54.88 -29.18
N GLY A 122 21.96 53.71 -28.64
CA GLY A 122 23.29 53.52 -28.07
C GLY A 122 23.52 52.18 -27.37
N ALA A 123 24.23 51.29 -28.06
CA ALA A 123 25.11 50.22 -27.56
C ALA A 123 24.58 49.16 -26.55
N ARG A 124 24.50 47.91 -27.03
CA ARG A 124 24.45 46.69 -26.21
C ARG A 124 25.85 46.35 -25.65
N PRO A 125 26.00 46.10 -24.34
CA PRO A 125 27.10 45.30 -23.79
C PRO A 125 26.69 43.81 -23.61
N PRO A 126 27.65 42.88 -23.51
CA PRO A 126 27.39 41.43 -23.54
C PRO A 126 26.74 40.93 -22.23
N PRO A 127 26.06 39.77 -22.24
CA PRO A 127 25.45 39.24 -21.03
C PRO A 127 26.51 38.80 -20.03
N ALA A 128 26.42 39.36 -18.82
CA ALA A 128 27.19 38.90 -17.67
C ALA A 128 26.85 37.43 -17.36
N ARG A 129 27.88 36.59 -17.20
CA ARG A 129 27.79 35.25 -16.62
C ARG A 129 27.09 35.35 -15.26
N ARG A 130 25.82 34.97 -15.19
CA ARG A 130 25.16 34.69 -13.91
C ARG A 130 25.66 33.34 -13.43
N GLN A 131 26.53 33.37 -12.42
CA GLN A 131 26.73 32.23 -11.53
C GLN A 131 25.37 31.88 -10.93
N CYS A 132 24.82 30.71 -11.28
CA CYS A 132 23.74 30.10 -10.54
C CYS A 132 24.24 29.82 -9.12
N ARG A 133 23.91 30.71 -8.17
CA ARG A 133 23.83 30.32 -6.78
C ARG A 133 22.61 29.43 -6.65
N VAL A 134 22.85 28.12 -6.56
CA VAL A 134 21.85 27.17 -6.09
C VAL A 134 21.54 27.56 -4.65
N SER A 135 20.40 28.23 -4.43
CA SER A 135 19.91 28.46 -3.07
C SER A 135 19.48 27.12 -2.50
N ALA A 136 20.28 26.58 -1.59
CA ALA A 136 19.88 25.53 -0.66
C ALA A 136 18.80 26.08 0.26
N ALA A 137 17.55 26.01 -0.19
CA ALA A 137 16.35 26.27 0.60
C ALA A 137 15.27 25.26 0.20
N VAL A 138 15.62 23.98 0.28
CA VAL A 138 14.65 22.92 0.48
C VAL A 138 14.94 22.41 1.88
N LEU A 139 14.08 22.75 2.83
CA LEU A 139 13.85 22.02 4.06
C LEU A 139 12.75 22.77 4.85
N THR A 140 11.76 22.00 5.30
CA THR A 140 10.70 22.33 6.26
C THR A 140 9.47 23.06 5.72
N ALA A 141 8.62 22.33 4.99
CA ALA A 141 7.18 22.52 5.16
C ALA A 141 6.75 21.65 6.37
N PRO A 142 6.09 22.21 7.40
CA PRO A 142 5.62 21.41 8.52
C PRO A 142 4.41 20.59 8.07
N VAL A 143 4.61 19.29 7.89
CA VAL A 143 3.53 18.31 7.87
C VAL A 143 2.89 18.36 9.25
N THR A 144 1.75 19.03 9.36
CA THR A 144 0.94 19.02 10.58
C THR A 144 0.06 17.78 10.54
N THR A 145 0.67 16.60 10.66
CA THR A 145 -0.06 15.42 11.11
C THR A 145 -0.49 15.69 12.54
N SER A 146 -1.80 15.65 12.78
CA SER A 146 -2.33 15.49 14.12
C SER A 146 -1.69 14.24 14.71
N VAL A 147 -0.72 14.42 15.59
CA VAL A 147 -0.04 13.33 16.30
C VAL A 147 -1.07 12.70 17.23
N ARG A 148 -1.86 11.75 16.71
CA ARG A 148 -2.31 10.63 17.55
C ARG A 148 -1.02 10.07 18.16
N GLY A 149 -0.97 9.95 19.49
CA GLY A 149 0.23 9.45 20.17
C GLY A 149 0.68 8.17 19.47
N ARG A 150 1.91 8.18 18.95
CA ARG A 150 2.43 7.07 18.14
C ARG A 150 2.64 5.88 19.06
N VAL A 151 1.77 4.88 18.97
CA VAL A 151 1.85 3.65 19.77
C VAL A 151 2.73 2.65 19.02
N THR A 152 3.71 2.10 19.72
CA THR A 152 4.63 1.09 19.21
C THR A 152 4.74 -0.05 20.22
N HIS A 153 4.95 -1.26 19.76
CA HIS A 153 5.10 -2.47 20.59
C HIS A 153 3.91 -2.66 21.54
N SER A 154 2.68 -2.65 21.01
CA SER A 154 1.47 -2.85 21.83
C SER A 154 1.21 -4.31 22.19
N MET A 155 1.89 -5.25 21.54
CA MET A 155 1.84 -6.66 21.91
C MET A 155 2.65 -6.90 23.20
N PRO A 156 2.08 -7.57 24.21
CA PRO A 156 2.85 -8.01 25.37
C PRO A 156 4.03 -8.90 24.96
N PRO A 157 5.27 -8.68 25.47
CA PRO A 157 6.46 -9.40 25.02
C PRO A 157 6.35 -10.93 25.11
N GLU A 158 5.63 -11.44 26.11
CA GLU A 158 5.39 -12.88 26.29
C GLU A 158 4.63 -13.51 25.11
N LYS A 159 3.84 -12.73 24.36
CA LYS A 159 3.12 -13.23 23.17
C LYS A 159 4.03 -13.46 21.96
N ALA A 160 5.29 -13.00 21.99
CA ALA A 160 6.27 -13.39 20.98
C ALA A 160 6.48 -14.91 20.94
N GLU A 161 6.27 -15.62 22.07
CA GLU A 161 6.36 -17.08 22.13
C GLU A 161 5.28 -17.77 21.29
N VAL A 162 4.11 -17.14 21.09
CA VAL A 162 3.06 -17.68 20.21
C VAL A 162 3.60 -17.84 18.80
N PHE A 163 4.26 -16.81 18.26
CA PHE A 163 4.84 -16.84 16.91
C PHE A 163 6.04 -17.78 16.79
N ARG A 164 6.86 -17.87 17.84
CA ARG A 164 7.95 -18.86 17.91
C ARG A 164 7.40 -20.30 17.87
N SER A 165 6.35 -20.59 18.64
CA SER A 165 5.71 -21.91 18.66
C SER A 165 5.08 -22.28 17.31
N LEU A 166 4.68 -21.29 16.52
CA LEU A 166 4.08 -21.45 15.20
C LEU A 166 5.10 -21.60 14.06
N GLU A 167 6.40 -21.46 14.27
CA GLU A 167 7.40 -21.55 13.20
C GLU A 167 7.32 -22.88 12.43
N GLY A 168 7.19 -24.00 13.15
CA GLY A 168 7.01 -25.31 12.51
C GLY A 168 5.72 -25.42 11.70
N TRP A 169 4.64 -24.78 12.16
CA TRP A 169 3.39 -24.71 11.41
C TRP A 169 3.52 -23.81 10.18
N ALA A 170 4.15 -22.64 10.31
CA ALA A 170 4.39 -21.70 9.22
C ALA A 170 5.21 -22.36 8.11
N GLY A 171 6.27 -23.08 8.47
CA GLY A 171 7.09 -23.85 7.52
C GLY A 171 6.29 -24.89 6.72
N ARG A 172 5.33 -25.58 7.36
CA ARG A 172 4.53 -26.64 6.71
C ARG A 172 3.25 -26.16 6.04
N SER A 173 2.70 -25.02 6.44
CA SER A 173 1.33 -24.61 6.07
C SER A 173 1.25 -23.28 5.34
N LEU A 174 2.25 -22.40 5.53
CA LEU A 174 2.34 -21.11 4.85
C LEU A 174 3.30 -21.14 3.68
N LEU A 175 4.55 -21.60 3.91
CA LEU A 175 5.57 -21.58 2.86
C LEU A 175 5.16 -22.32 1.58
N PRO A 176 4.40 -23.44 1.62
CA PRO A 176 3.91 -24.09 0.40
C PRO A 176 2.88 -23.29 -0.42
N LEU A 177 2.37 -22.15 0.09
CA LEU A 177 1.50 -21.25 -0.67
C LEU A 177 2.30 -20.28 -1.57
N LEU A 178 3.59 -20.12 -1.31
CA LEU A 178 4.52 -19.42 -2.20
C LEU A 178 4.79 -20.30 -3.41
N LYS A 179 4.83 -19.69 -4.58
CA LYS A 179 5.17 -20.41 -5.80
C LYS A 179 6.70 -20.50 -5.93
N PRO A 180 7.27 -21.66 -6.28
CA PRO A 180 8.67 -21.75 -6.65
C PRO A 180 8.97 -20.77 -7.79
N VAL A 181 10.14 -20.10 -7.73
CA VAL A 181 10.51 -19.06 -8.71
C VAL A 181 10.45 -19.57 -10.15
N GLU A 182 10.87 -20.81 -10.40
CA GLU A 182 10.84 -21.47 -11.71
C GLU A 182 9.42 -21.72 -12.25
N GLU A 183 8.39 -21.65 -11.39
CA GLU A 183 6.97 -21.79 -11.74
C GLU A 183 6.20 -20.46 -11.69
N CYS A 184 6.90 -19.37 -11.33
CA CYS A 184 6.35 -18.03 -11.30
C CYS A 184 6.30 -17.45 -12.72
N TRP A 185 5.20 -16.76 -13.01
CA TRP A 185 5.16 -15.85 -14.16
C TRP A 185 6.17 -14.72 -13.96
N GLN A 186 6.71 -14.20 -15.04
CA GLN A 186 7.61 -13.04 -15.04
C GLN A 186 7.00 -11.89 -15.84
N PRO A 187 7.32 -10.62 -15.54
CA PRO A 187 6.81 -9.47 -16.29
C PRO A 187 7.02 -9.59 -17.81
N SER A 188 8.13 -10.19 -18.24
CA SER A 188 8.44 -10.44 -19.66
C SER A 188 7.39 -11.30 -20.38
N ASP A 189 6.65 -12.16 -19.66
CA ASP A 189 5.64 -13.04 -20.25
C ASP A 189 4.42 -12.26 -20.81
N PHE A 190 4.27 -10.99 -20.39
CA PHE A 190 3.15 -10.12 -20.74
C PHE A 190 3.57 -8.88 -21.55
N LEU A 191 4.86 -8.71 -21.79
CA LEU A 191 5.42 -7.53 -22.47
C LEU A 191 5.95 -7.90 -23.86
N PRO A 192 6.03 -6.93 -24.79
CA PRO A 192 6.80 -7.09 -26.02
C PRO A 192 8.23 -7.54 -25.72
N ASP A 193 8.69 -8.61 -26.37
CA ASP A 193 10.06 -9.12 -26.21
C ASP A 193 11.06 -8.16 -26.87
N SER A 194 11.88 -7.49 -26.06
CA SER A 194 12.87 -6.52 -26.52
C SER A 194 14.00 -7.10 -27.38
N SER A 195 14.16 -8.42 -27.41
CA SER A 195 15.14 -9.10 -28.25
C SER A 195 14.58 -9.56 -29.60
N SER A 196 13.26 -9.51 -29.77
CA SER A 196 12.57 -9.93 -30.99
C SER A 196 12.67 -8.88 -32.09
N GLU A 197 12.83 -9.31 -33.34
CA GLU A 197 12.72 -8.44 -34.52
C GLU A 197 11.32 -7.79 -34.64
N MET A 198 10.31 -8.40 -33.99
CA MET A 198 8.93 -7.89 -33.94
C MET A 198 8.69 -6.89 -32.81
N PHE A 199 9.67 -6.58 -31.97
CA PHE A 199 9.52 -5.73 -30.79
C PHE A 199 8.79 -4.41 -31.10
N GLU A 200 9.21 -3.70 -32.14
CA GLU A 200 8.58 -2.42 -32.49
C GLU A 200 7.12 -2.59 -32.94
N HIS A 201 6.79 -3.69 -33.62
CA HIS A 201 5.42 -3.99 -34.02
C HIS A 201 4.56 -4.28 -32.79
N ASP A 202 5.04 -5.13 -31.88
CA ASP A 202 4.32 -5.50 -30.66
C ASP A 202 4.10 -4.29 -29.73
N VAL A 203 5.06 -3.36 -29.67
CA VAL A 203 4.89 -2.08 -28.96
C VAL A 203 3.80 -1.22 -29.61
N ARG A 204 3.70 -1.18 -30.95
CA ARG A 204 2.63 -0.45 -31.65
C ARG A 204 1.26 -1.09 -31.37
N GLU A 205 1.17 -2.41 -31.35
CA GLU A 205 -0.06 -3.14 -31.01
C GLU A 205 -0.49 -2.88 -29.55
N LEU A 206 0.45 -2.90 -28.60
CA LEU A 206 0.18 -2.51 -27.20
C LEU A 206 -0.41 -1.09 -27.13
N ARG A 207 0.21 -0.12 -27.82
CA ARG A 207 -0.27 1.27 -27.85
C ARG A 207 -1.64 1.40 -28.49
N ALA A 208 -1.91 0.63 -29.55
CA ALA A 208 -3.20 0.63 -30.22
C ALA A 208 -4.33 0.15 -29.28
N ARG A 209 -4.10 -0.93 -28.51
CA ARG A 209 -5.06 -1.38 -27.49
C ARG A 209 -5.20 -0.37 -26.35
N ALA A 210 -4.09 0.16 -25.85
CA ALA A 210 -4.08 1.15 -24.78
C ALA A 210 -4.82 2.45 -25.14
N ALA A 211 -4.91 2.80 -26.42
CA ALA A 211 -5.69 3.95 -26.89
C ALA A 211 -7.21 3.75 -26.74
N GLY A 212 -7.69 2.50 -26.62
CA GLY A 212 -9.10 2.18 -26.37
C GLY A 212 -9.53 2.29 -24.90
N LEU A 213 -8.58 2.46 -23.98
CA LEU A 213 -8.83 2.61 -22.55
C LEU A 213 -9.04 4.08 -22.19
N PRO A 214 -10.08 4.42 -21.40
CA PRO A 214 -10.39 5.79 -21.01
C PRO A 214 -9.39 6.34 -19.98
N ASP A 215 -9.31 7.66 -19.86
CA ASP A 215 -8.41 8.30 -18.90
C ASP A 215 -8.74 7.94 -17.44
N GLU A 216 -10.02 7.77 -17.10
CA GLU A 216 -10.44 7.28 -15.77
C GLU A 216 -9.81 5.93 -15.43
N TYR A 217 -9.72 5.03 -16.40
CA TYR A 217 -9.10 3.73 -16.20
C TYR A 217 -7.61 3.87 -15.92
N PHE A 218 -6.91 4.75 -16.66
CA PHE A 218 -5.50 5.02 -16.42
C PHE A 218 -5.25 5.69 -15.06
N VAL A 219 -6.12 6.59 -14.60
CA VAL A 219 -5.99 7.17 -13.26
C VAL A 219 -6.03 6.09 -12.19
N VAL A 220 -6.95 5.13 -12.30
CA VAL A 220 -7.05 4.03 -11.33
C VAL A 220 -5.87 3.07 -11.45
N LEU A 221 -5.54 2.63 -12.67
CA LEU A 221 -4.41 1.73 -12.89
C LEU A 221 -3.10 2.34 -12.37
N VAL A 222 -2.89 3.65 -12.58
CA VAL A 222 -1.72 4.38 -12.06
C VAL A 222 -1.71 4.39 -10.53
N GLY A 223 -2.85 4.61 -9.87
CA GLY A 223 -2.94 4.54 -8.42
C GLY A 223 -2.63 3.13 -7.88
N ASP A 224 -3.12 2.08 -8.54
CA ASP A 224 -2.77 0.70 -8.22
C ASP A 224 -1.25 0.48 -8.37
N MET A 225 -0.65 0.87 -9.51
CA MET A 225 0.79 0.71 -9.75
C MET A 225 1.67 1.51 -8.77
N ILE A 226 1.32 2.76 -8.45
CA ILE A 226 2.05 3.55 -7.45
C ILE A 226 2.01 2.86 -6.09
N THR A 227 0.89 2.21 -5.77
CA THR A 227 0.76 1.41 -4.56
C THR A 227 1.71 0.22 -4.62
N GLU A 228 1.79 -0.53 -5.72
CA GLU A 228 2.75 -1.64 -5.87
C GLU A 228 4.21 -1.19 -5.74
N GLU A 229 4.60 -0.08 -6.38
CA GLU A 229 5.98 0.43 -6.37
C GLU A 229 6.45 0.87 -4.98
N ALA A 230 5.54 1.14 -4.03
CA ALA A 230 5.88 1.47 -2.65
C ALA A 230 6.24 0.25 -1.79
N LEU A 231 6.45 -0.92 -2.41
CA LEU A 231 6.86 -2.20 -1.80
C LEU A 231 7.94 -2.13 -0.71
N PRO A 232 9.01 -1.29 -0.80
CA PRO A 232 9.97 -1.17 0.30
C PRO A 232 9.33 -0.79 1.63
N THR A 233 8.25 0.00 1.60
CA THR A 233 7.46 0.38 2.78
C THR A 233 6.76 -0.82 3.40
N TYR A 234 6.25 -1.73 2.57
CA TYR A 234 5.45 -2.88 3.02
C TYR A 234 6.32 -3.97 3.61
N GLN A 235 7.45 -4.27 2.96
CA GLN A 235 8.46 -5.16 3.56
C GLN A 235 8.97 -4.58 4.90
N THR A 236 9.22 -3.27 4.96
CA THR A 236 9.59 -2.59 6.22
C THR A 236 8.51 -2.76 7.27
N MET A 237 7.23 -2.56 6.93
CA MET A 237 6.10 -2.72 7.83
C MET A 237 6.07 -4.14 8.43
N ILE A 238 6.17 -5.18 7.61
CA ILE A 238 6.20 -6.57 8.11
C ILE A 238 7.43 -6.79 9.01
N ASN A 239 8.59 -6.23 8.64
CA ASN A 239 9.81 -6.29 9.46
C ASN A 239 9.79 -5.39 10.70
N THR A 240 8.73 -4.61 10.93
CA THR A 240 8.50 -3.95 12.22
C THR A 240 7.72 -4.82 13.21
N LEU A 241 7.11 -5.93 12.76
CA LEU A 241 6.25 -6.77 13.59
C LEU A 241 7.07 -7.66 14.53
N ASP A 242 6.76 -7.56 15.81
CA ASP A 242 7.42 -8.31 16.87
C ASP A 242 7.21 -9.81 16.70
N GLY A 243 8.27 -10.60 16.92
CA GLY A 243 8.23 -12.06 16.84
C GLY A 243 8.26 -12.68 15.44
N VAL A 244 8.11 -11.87 14.37
CA VAL A 244 8.08 -12.38 12.98
C VAL A 244 9.04 -11.65 12.01
N ARG A 245 9.62 -10.52 12.43
CA ARG A 245 10.57 -9.74 11.61
C ARG A 245 11.84 -10.53 11.24
N ASP A 246 12.46 -10.15 10.13
CA ASP A 246 13.77 -10.63 9.74
C ASP A 246 14.89 -9.89 10.50
N GLU A 247 15.55 -10.59 11.43
CA GLU A 247 16.61 -10.01 12.27
C GLU A 247 17.94 -9.77 11.52
N THR A 248 18.16 -10.41 10.37
CA THR A 248 19.48 -10.38 9.70
C THR A 248 19.41 -9.97 8.23
N GLY A 249 18.21 -9.86 7.67
CA GLY A 249 17.98 -9.74 6.23
C GLY A 249 18.12 -11.05 5.47
N ALA A 250 18.49 -12.14 6.16
CA ALA A 250 18.63 -13.48 5.60
C ALA A 250 18.27 -14.56 6.64
N SER A 251 17.44 -14.23 7.64
CA SER A 251 17.07 -15.19 8.68
C SER A 251 16.39 -16.42 8.07
N ALA A 252 16.75 -17.60 8.56
CA ALA A 252 16.15 -18.88 8.15
C ALA A 252 14.79 -19.14 8.82
N CYS A 253 14.36 -18.27 9.74
CA CYS A 253 13.03 -18.35 10.35
C CYS A 253 11.94 -18.36 9.26
N PRO A 254 10.94 -19.27 9.31
CA PRO A 254 9.89 -19.34 8.31
C PRO A 254 9.13 -18.03 8.10
N TRP A 255 8.97 -17.21 9.14
CA TRP A 255 8.38 -15.87 9.03
C TRP A 255 9.21 -14.94 8.16
N ALA A 256 10.53 -14.93 8.35
CA ALA A 256 11.45 -14.14 7.54
C ALA A 256 11.54 -14.66 6.10
N VAL A 257 11.53 -15.99 5.90
CA VAL A 257 11.47 -16.62 4.57
C VAL A 257 10.19 -16.20 3.85
N TRP A 258 9.03 -16.24 4.52
CA TRP A 258 7.78 -15.74 3.98
C TRP A 258 7.90 -14.29 3.56
N THR A 259 8.33 -13.39 4.46
CA THR A 259 8.45 -11.95 4.17
C THR A 259 9.29 -11.69 2.92
N ARG A 260 10.46 -12.33 2.80
CA ARG A 260 11.33 -12.13 1.63
C ARG A 260 10.73 -12.70 0.35
N ALA A 261 10.13 -13.89 0.41
CA ALA A 261 9.54 -14.53 -0.76
C ALA A 261 8.25 -13.83 -1.23
N TRP A 262 7.37 -13.42 -0.31
CA TRP A 262 6.23 -12.55 -0.58
C TRP A 262 6.71 -11.26 -1.25
N THR A 263 7.71 -10.58 -0.69
CA THR A 263 8.28 -9.36 -1.31
C THR A 263 8.78 -9.63 -2.73
N ALA A 264 9.41 -10.78 -2.97
CA ALA A 264 9.87 -11.15 -4.32
C ALA A 264 8.72 -11.42 -5.30
N GLU A 265 7.62 -12.01 -4.81
CA GLU A 265 6.40 -12.18 -5.61
C GLU A 265 5.76 -10.83 -5.95
N GLU A 266 5.61 -9.93 -4.97
CA GLU A 266 5.03 -8.58 -5.08
C GLU A 266 5.83 -7.66 -6.01
N ASN A 267 7.17 -7.74 -5.99
CA ASN A 267 8.02 -6.89 -6.83
C ASN A 267 7.63 -6.97 -8.32
N ARG A 268 7.19 -8.15 -8.77
CA ARG A 268 6.80 -8.37 -10.17
C ARG A 268 5.55 -7.57 -10.55
N HIS A 269 4.68 -7.20 -9.60
CA HIS A 269 3.43 -6.48 -9.84
C HIS A 269 3.70 -5.03 -10.25
N GLY A 270 4.51 -4.31 -9.46
CA GLY A 270 4.99 -2.97 -9.83
C GLY A 270 5.76 -3.00 -11.14
N ASP A 271 6.67 -3.97 -11.28
CA ASP A 271 7.51 -4.14 -12.46
C ASP A 271 6.72 -4.28 -13.77
N ILE A 272 5.62 -5.05 -13.78
CA ILE A 272 4.81 -5.26 -14.98
C ILE A 272 3.91 -4.04 -15.26
N LEU A 273 3.27 -3.49 -14.25
CA LEU A 273 2.37 -2.34 -14.42
C LEU A 273 3.14 -1.10 -14.85
N GLY A 274 4.31 -0.85 -14.25
CA GLY A 274 5.20 0.27 -14.61
C GLY A 274 5.67 0.19 -16.06
N LYS A 275 6.13 -0.98 -16.52
CA LYS A 275 6.57 -1.18 -17.91
C LYS A 275 5.40 -1.10 -18.90
N TYR A 276 4.23 -1.65 -18.57
CA TYR A 276 3.02 -1.49 -19.40
C TYR A 276 2.67 -0.02 -19.59
N MET A 277 2.63 0.76 -18.50
CA MET A 277 2.32 2.19 -18.54
C MET A 277 3.34 2.98 -19.35
N TYR A 278 4.63 2.72 -19.14
CA TYR A 278 5.71 3.34 -19.89
C TYR A 278 5.56 3.10 -21.40
N LEU A 279 5.26 1.88 -21.82
CA LEU A 279 5.06 1.54 -23.23
C LEU A 279 3.74 2.11 -23.78
N SER A 280 2.69 2.19 -22.96
CA SER A 280 1.36 2.64 -23.39
C SER A 280 1.35 4.05 -24.01
N GLY A 281 2.22 4.94 -23.53
CA GLY A 281 2.22 6.36 -23.93
C GLY A 281 0.98 7.14 -23.48
N ARG A 282 0.19 6.63 -22.54
CA ARG A 282 -1.07 7.24 -22.09
C ARG A 282 -0.91 8.13 -20.86
N VAL A 283 0.20 7.98 -20.13
CA VAL A 283 0.46 8.60 -18.82
C VAL A 283 1.78 9.38 -18.80
N ASP A 284 1.86 10.41 -17.94
CA ASP A 284 3.08 11.19 -17.67
C ASP A 284 3.94 10.45 -16.63
N MET A 285 4.81 9.56 -17.11
CA MET A 285 5.68 8.76 -16.25
C MET A 285 6.52 9.59 -15.28
N ARG A 286 6.93 10.81 -15.66
CA ARG A 286 7.70 11.69 -14.77
C ARG A 286 6.89 12.09 -13.54
N MET A 287 5.59 12.35 -13.71
CA MET A 287 4.71 12.67 -12.59
C MET A 287 4.38 11.44 -11.75
N VAL A 288 4.24 10.27 -12.38
CA VAL A 288 4.05 9.00 -11.68
C VAL A 288 5.28 8.65 -10.81
N GLU A 289 6.48 8.67 -11.38
CA GLU A 289 7.75 8.39 -10.68
C GLU A 289 7.98 9.35 -9.51
N LYS A 290 7.68 10.66 -9.68
CA LYS A 290 7.71 11.63 -8.58
C LYS A 290 6.74 11.25 -7.46
N THR A 291 5.55 10.75 -7.82
CA THR A 291 4.53 10.36 -6.85
C THR A 291 4.98 9.14 -6.05
N VAL A 292 5.56 8.13 -6.71
CA VAL A 292 6.21 6.98 -6.05
C VAL A 292 7.29 7.45 -5.09
N GLN A 293 8.18 8.35 -5.54
CA GLN A 293 9.24 8.89 -4.69
C GLN A 293 8.69 9.60 -3.45
N TYR A 294 7.65 10.43 -3.59
CA TYR A 294 6.98 11.05 -2.44
C TYR A 294 6.36 10.03 -1.51
N LEU A 295 5.68 9.01 -2.05
CA LEU A 295 5.00 7.99 -1.25
C LEU A 295 6.01 7.17 -0.44
N ILE A 296 7.09 6.68 -1.05
CA ILE A 296 8.15 5.94 -0.35
C ILE A 296 8.81 6.83 0.73
N CYS A 297 9.09 8.10 0.42
CA CYS A 297 9.64 9.03 1.42
C CYS A 297 8.67 9.33 2.57
N SER A 298 7.36 9.31 2.30
CA SER A 298 6.33 9.52 3.32
C SER A 298 6.13 8.28 4.19
N GLY A 299 6.36 7.10 3.61
CA GLY A 299 6.03 5.82 4.22
C GLY A 299 4.53 5.67 4.45
N MET A 300 4.18 4.89 5.47
CA MET A 300 2.81 4.63 5.87
C MET A 300 2.75 4.38 7.39
N ASP A 301 1.66 4.79 8.03
CA ASP A 301 1.30 4.31 9.37
C ASP A 301 0.01 3.47 9.30
N PRO A 302 0.09 2.12 9.32
CA PRO A 302 -1.07 1.25 9.30
C PRO A 302 -1.78 1.14 10.66
N GLY A 303 -1.23 1.74 11.74
CA GLY A 303 -1.79 1.59 13.09
C GLY A 303 -1.66 0.18 13.68
N THR A 304 -0.69 -0.60 13.19
CA THR A 304 -0.42 -1.99 13.61
C THR A 304 0.54 -2.10 14.78
N GLU A 305 1.20 -1.00 15.19
CA GLU A 305 1.86 -0.87 16.49
C GLU A 305 2.92 -1.96 16.78
N ASN A 306 3.65 -2.41 15.76
CA ASN A 306 4.60 -3.54 15.83
C ASN A 306 3.95 -4.88 16.24
N ASN A 307 2.62 -4.94 16.31
CA ASN A 307 1.88 -6.07 16.84
C ASN A 307 1.48 -7.00 15.69
N PRO A 308 2.03 -8.21 15.58
CA PRO A 308 1.69 -9.16 14.51
C PRO A 308 0.21 -9.56 14.48
N TYR A 309 -0.53 -9.51 15.60
CA TYR A 309 -1.99 -9.75 15.57
C TYR A 309 -2.70 -8.67 14.75
N LEU A 310 -2.34 -7.39 14.96
CA LEU A 310 -2.88 -6.27 14.18
C LEU A 310 -2.37 -6.32 12.73
N GLY A 311 -1.07 -6.59 12.56
CA GLY A 311 -0.40 -6.70 11.26
C GLY A 311 -1.04 -7.74 10.35
N PHE A 312 -1.29 -8.96 10.83
CA PHE A 312 -1.86 -10.02 10.00
C PHE A 312 -3.36 -9.87 9.74
N VAL A 313 -4.10 -9.17 10.61
CA VAL A 313 -5.47 -8.72 10.29
C VAL A 313 -5.43 -7.67 9.17
N TYR A 314 -4.51 -6.71 9.26
CA TYR A 314 -4.32 -5.68 8.26
C TYR A 314 -3.97 -6.28 6.89
N THR A 315 -2.98 -7.16 6.81
CA THR A 315 -2.58 -7.78 5.53
C THR A 315 -3.68 -8.67 4.96
N SER A 316 -4.37 -9.47 5.79
CA SER A 316 -5.51 -10.28 5.32
C SER A 316 -6.61 -9.44 4.65
N PHE A 317 -6.83 -8.23 5.15
CA PHE A 317 -7.79 -7.30 4.54
C PHE A 317 -7.25 -6.70 3.25
N GLN A 318 -6.01 -6.21 3.26
CA GLN A 318 -5.42 -5.50 2.13
C GLN A 318 -5.24 -6.40 0.91
N GLU A 319 -4.72 -7.61 1.10
CA GLU A 319 -4.54 -8.61 0.03
C GLU A 319 -5.86 -8.98 -0.64
N ARG A 320 -6.95 -8.96 0.12
CA ARG A 320 -8.28 -9.12 -0.47
C ARG A 320 -8.73 -7.88 -1.24
N ALA A 321 -8.41 -6.69 -0.74
CA ALA A 321 -8.74 -5.43 -1.40
C ALA A 321 -8.02 -5.29 -2.75
N THR A 322 -6.73 -5.61 -2.81
CA THR A 322 -5.92 -5.65 -4.04
C THR A 322 -6.41 -6.74 -4.99
N ALA A 323 -6.72 -7.95 -4.49
CA ALA A 323 -7.33 -9.01 -5.32
C ALA A 323 -8.64 -8.56 -5.99
N VAL A 324 -9.48 -7.79 -5.27
CA VAL A 324 -10.70 -7.20 -5.83
C VAL A 324 -10.37 -6.11 -6.83
N SER A 325 -9.49 -5.16 -6.48
CA SER A 325 -9.10 -4.04 -7.37
C SER A 325 -8.54 -4.56 -8.70
N HIS A 326 -7.52 -5.41 -8.65
CA HIS A 326 -6.88 -6.02 -9.82
C HIS A 326 -7.83 -6.91 -10.62
N GLY A 327 -8.72 -7.64 -9.94
CA GLY A 327 -9.77 -8.43 -10.59
C GLY A 327 -10.77 -7.55 -11.35
N ASN A 328 -11.08 -6.37 -10.83
CA ASN A 328 -12.03 -5.44 -11.42
C ASN A 328 -11.40 -4.66 -12.58
N THR A 329 -10.15 -4.21 -12.45
CA THR A 329 -9.39 -3.61 -13.55
C THR A 329 -9.17 -4.60 -14.69
N ALA A 330 -8.91 -5.89 -14.40
CA ALA A 330 -8.85 -6.94 -15.41
C ALA A 330 -10.14 -7.06 -16.25
N ARG A 331 -11.31 -7.01 -15.58
CA ARG A 331 -12.62 -7.07 -16.27
C ARG A 331 -12.84 -5.84 -17.15
N LEU A 332 -12.47 -4.65 -16.66
CA LEU A 332 -12.56 -3.40 -17.42
C LEU A 332 -11.62 -3.41 -18.62
N ALA A 333 -10.36 -3.84 -18.46
CA ALA A 333 -9.40 -3.95 -19.55
C ALA A 333 -9.94 -4.80 -20.71
N ARG A 334 -10.50 -5.98 -20.38
CA ARG A 334 -11.15 -6.85 -21.36
C ARG A 334 -12.34 -6.18 -22.04
N ALA A 335 -13.19 -5.48 -21.28
CA ALA A 335 -14.35 -4.78 -21.83
C ALA A 335 -13.94 -3.67 -22.84
N HIS A 336 -12.74 -3.11 -22.68
CA HIS A 336 -12.14 -2.12 -23.58
C HIS A 336 -11.23 -2.73 -24.67
N GLY A 337 -11.18 -4.07 -24.79
CA GLY A 337 -10.46 -4.76 -25.87
C GLY A 337 -8.96 -4.98 -25.63
N ASP A 338 -8.45 -4.79 -24.41
CA ASP A 338 -7.06 -5.14 -24.06
C ASP A 338 -6.99 -6.45 -23.28
N ASP A 339 -7.04 -7.58 -24.02
CA ASP A 339 -6.96 -8.92 -23.43
C ASP A 339 -5.60 -9.23 -22.79
N VAL A 340 -4.52 -8.55 -23.21
CA VAL A 340 -3.20 -8.74 -22.60
C VAL A 340 -3.20 -8.08 -21.23
N LEU A 341 -3.63 -6.82 -21.13
CA LEU A 341 -3.75 -6.14 -19.84
C LEU A 341 -4.74 -6.86 -18.91
N ALA A 342 -5.85 -7.39 -19.44
CA ALA A 342 -6.78 -8.19 -18.66
C ALA A 342 -6.12 -9.43 -18.04
N ARG A 343 -5.26 -10.13 -18.79
CA ARG A 343 -4.50 -11.27 -18.26
C ARG A 343 -3.44 -10.83 -17.26
N THR A 344 -2.78 -9.70 -17.49
CA THR A 344 -1.81 -9.12 -16.54
C THR A 344 -2.45 -8.85 -15.19
N CYS A 345 -3.50 -8.02 -15.15
CA CYS A 345 -4.21 -7.69 -13.91
C CYS A 345 -4.84 -8.93 -13.26
N GLY A 346 -5.39 -9.86 -14.06
CA GLY A 346 -5.93 -11.11 -13.54
C GLY A 346 -4.88 -12.05 -12.94
N THR A 347 -3.63 -11.99 -13.42
CA THR A 347 -2.51 -12.78 -12.91
C THR A 347 -2.00 -12.19 -11.60
N ILE A 348 -1.88 -10.86 -11.50
CA ILE A 348 -1.59 -10.18 -10.23
C ILE A 348 -2.66 -10.56 -9.20
N ALA A 349 -3.95 -10.40 -9.52
CA ALA A 349 -5.06 -10.79 -8.63
C ALA A 349 -5.04 -12.27 -8.19
N ALA A 350 -4.39 -13.17 -8.94
CA ALA A 350 -4.23 -14.56 -8.55
C ALA A 350 -3.12 -14.75 -7.49
N ASP A 351 -2.07 -13.94 -7.53
CA ASP A 351 -1.04 -13.88 -6.49
C ASP A 351 -1.64 -13.33 -5.19
N GLU A 352 -2.35 -12.20 -5.25
CA GLU A 352 -3.05 -11.57 -4.12
C GLU A 352 -3.96 -12.58 -3.37
N LYS A 353 -4.69 -13.44 -4.12
CA LYS A 353 -5.55 -14.47 -3.51
C LYS A 353 -4.77 -15.55 -2.75
N ARG A 354 -3.55 -15.88 -3.20
CA ARG A 354 -2.68 -16.82 -2.47
C ARG A 354 -2.18 -16.17 -1.19
N HIS A 355 -1.78 -14.91 -1.26
CA HIS A 355 -1.33 -14.14 -0.09
C HIS A 355 -2.46 -13.91 0.91
N GLU A 356 -3.65 -13.51 0.45
CA GLU A 356 -4.89 -13.46 1.25
C GLU A 356 -5.13 -14.79 1.99
N THR A 357 -4.98 -15.90 1.27
CA THR A 357 -5.17 -17.23 1.86
C THR A 357 -4.13 -17.52 2.95
N ALA A 358 -2.87 -17.13 2.75
CA ALA A 358 -1.81 -17.32 3.73
C ALA A 358 -2.03 -16.47 4.99
N TYR A 359 -2.28 -15.17 4.83
CA TYR A 359 -2.54 -14.27 5.96
C TYR A 359 -3.82 -14.62 6.70
N GLY A 360 -4.88 -15.00 5.97
CA GLY A 360 -6.12 -15.49 6.57
C GLY A 360 -5.90 -16.72 7.45
N ARG A 361 -5.06 -17.67 7.01
CA ARG A 361 -4.67 -18.85 7.81
C ARG A 361 -3.87 -18.50 9.06
N ILE A 362 -3.04 -17.46 9.02
CA ILE A 362 -2.32 -16.99 10.21
C ILE A 362 -3.32 -16.53 11.27
N VAL A 363 -4.28 -15.68 10.89
CA VAL A 363 -5.31 -15.20 11.83
C VAL A 363 -6.19 -16.35 12.35
N GLU A 364 -6.51 -17.34 11.51
CA GLU A 364 -7.20 -18.57 11.95
C GLU A 364 -6.41 -19.30 13.05
N GLN A 365 -5.09 -19.46 12.92
CA GLN A 365 -4.27 -20.07 13.98
C GLN A 365 -4.22 -19.21 15.24
N LEU A 366 -4.14 -17.89 15.10
CA LEU A 366 -4.16 -16.99 16.26
C LEU A 366 -5.50 -17.09 17.02
N LEU A 367 -6.62 -17.22 16.32
CA LEU A 367 -7.93 -17.45 16.93
C LEU A 367 -8.05 -18.81 17.64
N LEU A 368 -7.28 -19.82 17.24
CA LEU A 368 -7.22 -21.11 17.92
C LEU A 368 -6.34 -21.07 19.18
N LEU A 369 -5.20 -20.37 19.13
CA LEU A 369 -4.21 -20.34 20.21
C LEU A 369 -4.48 -19.26 21.25
N ASP A 370 -4.92 -18.09 20.82
CA ASP A 370 -5.25 -16.93 21.67
C ASP A 370 -6.54 -16.26 21.16
N PRO A 371 -7.72 -16.91 21.38
CA PRO A 371 -9.01 -16.41 20.90
C PRO A 371 -9.30 -14.96 21.34
N GLU A 372 -9.00 -14.64 22.60
CA GLU A 372 -9.23 -13.30 23.17
C GLU A 372 -8.32 -12.27 22.49
N GLY A 373 -7.01 -12.52 22.44
CA GLY A 373 -6.06 -11.58 21.84
C GLY A 373 -6.33 -11.32 20.37
N ALA A 374 -6.62 -12.39 19.61
CA ALA A 374 -6.96 -12.28 18.20
C ALA A 374 -8.29 -11.52 17.97
N MET A 375 -9.34 -11.83 18.74
CA MET A 375 -10.63 -11.15 18.62
C MET A 375 -10.53 -9.65 18.97
N LEU A 376 -9.75 -9.30 19.99
CA LEU A 376 -9.50 -7.90 20.35
C LEU A 376 -8.72 -7.17 19.25
N ALA A 377 -7.69 -7.80 18.67
CA ALA A 377 -6.92 -7.23 17.57
C ALA A 377 -7.77 -7.00 16.31
N ILE A 378 -8.62 -7.98 15.94
CA ILE A 378 -9.56 -7.82 14.83
C ILE A 378 -10.48 -6.62 15.07
N ALA A 379 -11.10 -6.54 16.26
CA ALA A 379 -11.98 -5.43 16.58
C ALA A 379 -11.26 -4.08 16.61
N ASP A 380 -10.02 -4.04 17.10
CA ASP A 380 -9.21 -2.83 17.15
C ASP A 380 -8.89 -2.30 15.74
N MET A 381 -8.40 -3.15 14.84
CA MET A 381 -8.18 -2.78 13.43
C MET A 381 -9.46 -2.26 12.76
N MET A 382 -10.60 -2.88 13.04
CA MET A 382 -11.90 -2.44 12.52
C MET A 382 -12.36 -1.10 13.11
N ARG A 383 -12.03 -0.79 14.37
CA ARG A 383 -12.31 0.53 14.99
C ARG A 383 -11.41 1.63 14.44
N LYS A 384 -10.12 1.32 14.27
CA LYS A 384 -9.13 2.21 13.64
C LYS A 384 -9.46 2.49 12.18
N ARG A 385 -10.19 1.57 11.55
CA ARG A 385 -10.42 1.43 10.11
C ARG A 385 -9.13 1.00 9.43
N ILE A 386 -9.26 0.07 8.49
CA ILE A 386 -8.16 -0.35 7.64
C ILE A 386 -7.78 0.79 6.69
N THR A 387 -6.67 1.44 7.00
CA THR A 387 -6.09 2.54 6.21
C THR A 387 -5.47 2.00 4.93
N MET A 388 -5.72 2.62 3.78
CA MET A 388 -5.05 2.23 2.53
C MET A 388 -3.55 2.56 2.57
N PRO A 389 -2.67 1.70 2.04
CA PRO A 389 -1.22 1.91 2.11
C PRO A 389 -0.77 3.21 1.45
N ALA A 390 -1.33 3.54 0.29
CA ALA A 390 -1.02 4.76 -0.45
C ALA A 390 -1.82 6.01 0.02
N HIS A 391 -2.41 6.02 1.22
CA HIS A 391 -3.22 7.18 1.68
C HIS A 391 -2.45 8.51 1.79
N LEU A 392 -1.12 8.47 1.83
CA LEU A 392 -0.24 9.66 1.83
C LEU A 392 0.30 10.01 0.43
N MET A 393 -0.29 9.46 -0.63
CA MET A 393 0.11 9.71 -2.01
C MET A 393 0.00 11.20 -2.36
N HIS A 394 1.05 11.73 -2.98
CA HIS A 394 1.19 13.14 -3.33
C HIS A 394 2.09 13.30 -4.56
N ASP A 395 1.69 14.13 -5.53
CA ASP A 395 2.41 14.31 -6.80
C ASP A 395 3.30 15.58 -6.84
N GLY A 396 3.26 16.39 -5.77
CA GLY A 396 3.90 17.70 -5.70
C GLY A 396 2.95 18.88 -5.91
N ARG A 397 1.67 18.64 -6.18
CA ARG A 397 0.68 19.67 -6.53
C ARG A 397 -0.66 19.48 -5.84
N ASP A 398 -1.20 18.27 -5.86
CA ASP A 398 -2.51 17.95 -5.30
C ASP A 398 -2.39 17.37 -3.88
N MET A 399 -2.88 18.12 -2.91
CA MET A 399 -2.89 17.71 -1.50
C MET A 399 -3.98 16.67 -1.18
N ASN A 400 -4.96 16.48 -2.07
CA ASN A 400 -6.06 15.53 -1.92
C ASN A 400 -5.98 14.41 -2.97
N LEU A 401 -4.77 14.12 -3.48
CA LEU A 401 -4.56 13.21 -4.59
C LEU A 401 -5.14 11.81 -4.32
N PHE A 402 -4.92 11.27 -3.11
CA PHE A 402 -5.51 10.00 -2.72
C PHE A 402 -7.04 10.02 -2.75
N ASP A 403 -7.67 11.05 -2.18
CA ASP A 403 -9.13 11.17 -2.14
C ASP A 403 -9.72 11.29 -3.56
N ASN A 404 -9.07 12.06 -4.43
CA ASN A 404 -9.46 12.21 -5.83
C ASN A 404 -9.32 10.88 -6.59
N PHE A 405 -8.17 10.19 -6.47
CA PHE A 405 -7.94 8.86 -7.05
C PHE A 405 -9.01 7.86 -6.60
N ALA A 406 -9.25 7.79 -5.30
CA ALA A 406 -10.15 6.82 -4.72
C ALA A 406 -11.63 7.11 -5.07
N SER A 407 -11.97 8.38 -5.34
CA SER A 407 -13.27 8.76 -5.92
C SER A 407 -13.44 8.24 -7.37
N VAL A 408 -12.40 8.29 -8.21
CA VAL A 408 -12.43 7.69 -9.56
C VAL A 408 -12.57 6.17 -9.47
N ALA A 409 -11.82 5.51 -8.58
CA ALA A 409 -11.89 4.06 -8.37
C ALA A 409 -13.29 3.61 -7.92
N GLN A 410 -13.90 4.36 -7.00
CA GLN A 410 -15.27 4.16 -6.54
C GLN A 410 -16.28 4.32 -7.68
N ARG A 411 -16.12 5.33 -8.54
CA ARG A 411 -17.03 5.61 -9.67
C ARG A 411 -16.93 4.55 -10.76
N LEU A 412 -15.73 4.05 -11.05
CA LEU A 412 -15.51 2.97 -12.01
C LEU A 412 -15.90 1.59 -11.47
N GLY A 413 -16.21 1.47 -10.18
CA GLY A 413 -16.50 0.19 -9.54
C GLY A 413 -15.26 -0.72 -9.46
N VAL A 414 -14.07 -0.12 -9.40
CA VAL A 414 -12.81 -0.87 -9.21
C VAL A 414 -12.64 -1.24 -7.75
N TYR A 415 -12.80 -0.28 -6.84
CA TYR A 415 -12.83 -0.54 -5.40
C TYR A 415 -13.78 0.46 -4.74
N THR A 416 -14.77 -0.06 -4.02
CA THR A 416 -15.86 0.74 -3.46
C THR A 416 -16.02 0.57 -1.96
N ALA A 417 -16.77 1.46 -1.33
CA ALA A 417 -17.20 1.32 0.06
C ALA A 417 -18.02 0.03 0.30
N ARG A 418 -18.67 -0.52 -0.74
CA ARG A 418 -19.36 -1.82 -0.67
C ARG A 418 -18.38 -2.97 -0.65
N ASP A 419 -17.33 -2.91 -1.48
CA ASP A 419 -16.26 -3.92 -1.47
C ASP A 419 -15.57 -3.98 -0.10
N TYR A 420 -15.33 -2.83 0.53
CA TYR A 420 -14.83 -2.80 1.91
C TYR A 420 -15.74 -3.58 2.86
N ALA A 421 -17.06 -3.36 2.80
CA ALA A 421 -18.02 -4.08 3.64
C ALA A 421 -18.09 -5.58 3.30
N ASP A 422 -17.96 -5.95 2.02
CA ASP A 422 -17.89 -7.33 1.54
C ASP A 422 -16.65 -8.05 2.09
N ILE A 423 -15.51 -7.36 2.16
CA ILE A 423 -14.27 -7.89 2.76
C ILE A 423 -14.47 -8.14 4.26
N VAL A 424 -15.06 -7.18 5.00
CA VAL A 424 -15.36 -7.38 6.43
C VAL A 424 -16.25 -8.60 6.64
N GLU A 425 -17.34 -8.71 5.87
CA GLU A 425 -18.26 -9.85 5.98
C GLU A 425 -17.58 -11.18 5.61
N PHE A 426 -16.75 -11.17 4.57
CA PHE A 426 -15.98 -12.34 4.16
C PHE A 426 -15.04 -12.80 5.28
N LEU A 427 -14.27 -11.88 5.89
CA LEU A 427 -13.33 -12.22 6.96
C LEU A 427 -14.05 -12.70 8.22
N VAL A 428 -15.20 -12.12 8.57
CA VAL A 428 -16.08 -12.61 9.65
C VAL A 428 -16.46 -14.07 9.43
N LYS A 429 -16.90 -14.42 8.22
CA LYS A 429 -17.28 -15.79 7.85
C LYS A 429 -16.09 -16.73 7.82
N ARG A 430 -14.99 -16.29 7.18
CA ARG A 430 -13.75 -17.07 7.04
C ARG A 430 -13.21 -17.49 8.41
N TRP A 431 -13.16 -16.53 9.34
CA TRP A 431 -12.66 -16.74 10.69
C TRP A 431 -13.70 -17.29 11.66
N GLN A 432 -14.91 -17.62 11.18
CA GLN A 432 -15.99 -18.22 11.97
C GLN A 432 -16.30 -17.40 13.24
N LEU A 433 -16.21 -16.06 13.17
CA LEU A 433 -16.28 -15.22 14.36
C LEU A 433 -17.62 -15.29 15.06
N GLU A 434 -18.72 -15.52 14.33
CA GLU A 434 -20.06 -15.70 14.91
C GLU A 434 -20.14 -16.94 15.81
N ASN A 435 -19.38 -17.99 15.47
CA ASN A 435 -19.34 -19.25 16.19
C ASN A 435 -18.27 -19.28 17.32
N LEU A 436 -17.54 -18.18 17.50
CA LEU A 436 -16.51 -18.07 18.53
C LEU A 436 -17.15 -17.78 19.90
N GLU A 437 -17.45 -18.84 20.66
CA GLU A 437 -18.14 -18.74 21.96
C GLU A 437 -17.21 -18.94 23.17
N SER A 438 -16.22 -19.83 23.05
CA SER A 438 -15.28 -20.17 24.13
C SER A 438 -14.04 -19.30 24.11
N GLY A 439 -13.37 -19.16 25.26
CA GLY A 439 -12.08 -18.46 25.37
C GLY A 439 -12.18 -16.93 25.33
N LEU A 440 -13.40 -16.37 25.26
CA LEU A 440 -13.63 -14.93 25.27
C LEU A 440 -14.04 -14.40 26.64
N SER A 441 -13.47 -13.27 27.03
CA SER A 441 -13.92 -12.47 28.16
C SER A 441 -15.20 -11.71 27.82
N GLY A 442 -15.73 -10.93 28.77
CA GLY A 442 -16.84 -10.02 28.48
C GLY A 442 -16.47 -8.93 27.47
N GLU A 443 -15.20 -8.55 27.39
CA GLU A 443 -14.70 -7.60 26.40
C GLU A 443 -14.56 -8.27 25.02
N GLY A 444 -13.96 -9.47 24.95
CA GLY A 444 -13.87 -10.26 23.72
C GLY A 444 -15.24 -10.51 23.09
N ARG A 445 -16.28 -10.84 23.88
CA ARG A 445 -17.65 -10.97 23.36
C ARG A 445 -18.20 -9.67 22.76
N ARG A 446 -17.99 -8.52 23.41
CA ARG A 446 -18.39 -7.21 22.85
C ARG A 446 -17.62 -6.87 21.57
N ALA A 447 -16.33 -7.22 21.52
CA ALA A 447 -15.49 -7.07 20.34
C ALA A 447 -16.02 -7.91 19.17
N ARG A 448 -16.33 -9.19 19.40
CA ARG A 448 -16.96 -10.08 18.43
C ARG A 448 -18.29 -9.53 17.91
N ASP A 449 -19.21 -9.18 18.81
CA ASP A 449 -20.53 -8.66 18.43
C ASP A 449 -20.41 -7.35 17.62
N PHE A 450 -19.45 -6.49 17.99
CA PHE A 450 -19.14 -5.28 17.23
C PHE A 450 -18.71 -5.61 15.79
N VAL A 451 -17.77 -6.54 15.61
CA VAL A 451 -17.21 -6.90 14.30
C VAL A 451 -18.26 -7.62 13.44
N CYS A 452 -19.00 -8.59 14.00
CA CYS A 452 -20.02 -9.33 13.25
C CYS A 452 -21.16 -8.41 12.76
N GLY A 453 -21.52 -7.38 13.54
CA GLY A 453 -22.50 -6.38 13.12
C GLY A 453 -21.96 -5.27 12.20
N LEU A 454 -20.65 -5.22 11.93
CA LEU A 454 -20.03 -4.07 11.28
C LEU A 454 -20.36 -3.96 9.79
N ALA A 455 -20.26 -5.06 9.04
CA ALA A 455 -20.48 -5.06 7.59
C ALA A 455 -21.86 -4.49 7.21
N GLN A 456 -22.93 -4.91 7.91
CA GLN A 456 -24.28 -4.40 7.68
C GLN A 456 -24.39 -2.88 7.95
N ARG A 457 -23.72 -2.38 8.99
CA ARG A 457 -23.70 -0.93 9.27
C ARG A 457 -22.97 -0.16 8.17
N MET A 458 -21.87 -0.70 7.65
CA MET A 458 -21.09 -0.09 6.57
C MET A 458 -21.89 -0.04 5.26
N ARG A 459 -22.58 -1.13 4.88
CA ARG A 459 -23.47 -1.14 3.70
C ARG A 459 -24.53 -0.04 3.76
N ARG A 460 -25.26 0.07 4.87
CA ARG A 460 -26.27 1.13 5.07
C ARG A 460 -25.67 2.53 5.04
N ALA A 461 -24.40 2.69 5.40
CA ALA A 461 -23.71 3.97 5.32
C ALA A 461 -23.29 4.28 3.87
N ALA A 462 -22.78 3.28 3.14
CA ALA A 462 -22.43 3.39 1.72
C ALA A 462 -23.65 3.72 0.85
N GLU A 463 -24.78 3.04 1.05
CA GLU A 463 -26.05 3.32 0.34
C GLU A 463 -26.48 4.79 0.53
N ARG A 464 -26.44 5.29 1.77
CA ARG A 464 -26.76 6.69 2.06
C ARG A 464 -25.78 7.68 1.44
N ALA A 465 -24.52 7.30 1.29
CA ALA A 465 -23.50 8.13 0.66
C ALA A 465 -23.72 8.23 -0.86
N GLU A 466 -24.00 7.09 -1.49
CA GLU A 466 -24.32 7.00 -2.91
C GLU A 466 -25.60 7.76 -3.26
N ASP A 467 -26.63 7.67 -2.42
CA ASP A 467 -27.87 8.42 -2.64
C ASP A 467 -27.67 9.94 -2.56
N ARG A 468 -26.75 10.42 -1.71
CA ARG A 468 -26.34 11.83 -1.69
C ARG A 468 -25.53 12.21 -2.92
N ALA A 469 -24.59 11.36 -3.34
CA ALA A 469 -23.76 11.61 -4.51
C ALA A 469 -24.57 11.71 -5.81
N LYS A 470 -25.72 11.02 -5.92
CA LYS A 470 -26.65 11.16 -7.06
C LYS A 470 -27.27 12.55 -7.19
N THR A 471 -27.37 13.30 -6.10
CA THR A 471 -27.94 14.66 -6.09
C THR A 471 -26.90 15.76 -6.26
N ASP A 472 -25.61 15.41 -6.12
CA ASP A 472 -24.52 16.35 -6.25
C ASP A 472 -24.12 16.50 -7.73
N GLU A 473 -23.68 17.70 -8.12
CA GLU A 473 -23.14 17.92 -9.46
C GLU A 473 -21.83 17.14 -9.66
N PRO A 474 -21.63 16.46 -10.80
CA PRO A 474 -20.41 15.73 -11.08
C PRO A 474 -19.21 16.68 -11.03
N ARG A 475 -18.29 16.43 -10.10
CA ARG A 475 -17.05 17.20 -10.00
C ARG A 475 -16.03 16.66 -10.98
N LYS A 476 -15.13 17.53 -11.40
CA LYS A 476 -13.97 17.16 -12.21
C LYS A 476 -12.69 17.51 -11.49
N ALA A 477 -11.70 16.65 -11.63
CA ALA A 477 -10.34 16.91 -11.16
C ALA A 477 -9.34 16.66 -12.28
N LYS A 478 -8.27 17.45 -12.29
CA LYS A 478 -7.12 17.26 -13.16
C LYS A 478 -6.13 16.35 -12.46
N PHE A 479 -5.60 15.38 -13.19
CA PHE A 479 -4.58 14.49 -12.69
C PHE A 479 -3.28 14.69 -13.45
N SER A 480 -2.20 14.98 -12.73
CA SER A 480 -0.88 15.18 -13.35
C SER A 480 -0.37 13.91 -14.04
N TRP A 481 -0.80 12.72 -13.57
CA TRP A 481 -0.48 11.42 -14.16
C TRP A 481 -0.97 11.24 -15.59
N ILE A 482 -1.99 11.99 -16.02
CA ILE A 482 -2.54 11.95 -17.37
C ILE A 482 -2.37 13.31 -18.06
N TYR A 483 -1.25 14.00 -17.83
CA TYR A 483 -0.91 15.28 -18.44
C TYR A 483 -1.94 16.39 -18.12
N ASP A 484 -2.39 16.44 -16.87
CA ASP A 484 -3.37 17.42 -16.36
C ASP A 484 -4.73 17.38 -17.09
N ARG A 485 -5.06 16.27 -17.76
CA ARG A 485 -6.40 16.00 -18.29
C ARG A 485 -7.41 15.81 -17.15
N GLU A 486 -8.67 16.11 -17.44
CA GLU A 486 -9.77 16.09 -16.46
C GLU A 486 -10.55 14.79 -16.51
N VAL A 487 -10.83 14.23 -15.33
CA VAL A 487 -11.76 13.10 -15.13
C VAL A 487 -12.83 13.47 -14.12
N VAL A 488 -13.96 12.76 -14.17
CA VAL A 488 -15.06 12.92 -13.21
C VAL A 488 -14.71 12.21 -11.90
N ILE A 489 -14.79 12.94 -10.78
CA ILE A 489 -14.60 12.45 -9.41
C ILE A 489 -15.89 12.50 -8.60
#